data_AF-A0A954YZT4-F1
#
_entry.id   AF-A0A954YZT4-F1
#
_cell.length_a   1.000
_cell.length_b   1.000
_cell.length_c   1.000
_cell.angle_alpha   90.00
_cell.angle_beta   90.00
_cell.angle_gamma   90.00
#
_symmetry.space_group_name_H-M   'P 1'
#
loop_
_entity.id
_entity.type
_entity.pdbx_description
1 polymer ?
#
loop_
_entity_poly.entity_id
_entity_poly.type
_entity_poly.pdbx_seq_one_letter_code
_entity_poly.pdbx_strand_id
1 'polypeptide(L)' 'MGLGSALSVGRTALEAYQATLQVAGQNIANVATPGYTRSSARLAAIPGQTFSFGQLGNGVRVNSI' A
#
# COMPACT_ATOMS: atom_id res chain seq x y z
N MET A 1 22.34 -0.48 2.03
CA MET A 1 21.05 -0.19 2.68
C MET A 1 21.30 0.53 3.99
N GLY A 2 21.10 1.84 4.04
CA GLY A 2 21.17 2.57 5.32
C GLY A 2 19.87 2.45 6.10
N LEU A 3 19.92 2.62 7.43
CA LEU A 3 18.75 2.63 8.31
C LEU A 3 17.64 3.57 7.81
N GLY A 4 18.00 4.72 7.24
CA GLY A 4 17.04 5.67 6.68
C GLY A 4 16.19 5.11 5.52
N SER A 5 16.76 4.24 4.68
CA SER A 5 16.02 3.58 3.59
C SER A 5 15.02 2.55 4.14
N ALA A 6 15.42 1.77 5.15
CA ALA A 6 14.54 0.80 5.78
C ALA A 6 13.36 1.49 6.51
N LEU A 7 13.62 2.60 7.21
CA LEU A 7 12.57 3.40 7.85
C LEU A 7 11.62 4.03 6.83
N SER A 8 12.13 4.49 5.69
CA SER A 8 11.28 5.01 4.61
C SER A 8 10.39 3.92 4.03
N VAL A 9 10.91 2.71 3.80
CA VAL A 9 10.12 1.56 3.35
C VAL A 9 9.02 1.25 4.36
N GLY A 10 9.35 1.19 5.65
CA GLY A 10 8.39 0.97 6.73
C GLY A 10 7.29 2.03 6.76
N ARG A 11 7.63 3.31 6.57
CA ARG A 11 6.65 4.41 6.47
C ARG A 11 5.67 4.19 5.32
N THR A 12 6.15 3.93 4.11
CA THR A 12 5.28 3.69 2.95
C THR A 12 4.36 2.49 3.15
N ALA A 13 4.84 1.44 3.83
CA ALA A 13 4.02 0.29 4.18
C ALA A 13 2.89 0.68 5.12
N LEU A 14 3.18 1.41 6.21
CA LEU A 14 2.17 1.86 7.16
C LEU A 14 1.10 2.74 6.49
N GLU A 15 1.51 3.68 5.66
CA GLU A 15 0.59 4.55 4.90
C GLU A 15 -0.31 3.74 3.96
N ALA A 16 0.28 2.81 3.20
CA ALA A 16 -0.47 1.97 2.26
C ALA A 16 -1.45 1.02 2.96
N TYR A 17 -1.07 0.47 4.11
CA TYR A 17 -1.97 -0.37 4.92
C TYR A 17 -3.06 0.45 5.59
N GLN A 18 -2.79 1.68 6.04
CA GLN A 18 -3.82 2.57 6.57
C GLN A 18 -4.91 2.83 5.53
N ALA A 19 -4.54 3.14 4.28
CA ALA A 19 -5.50 3.32 3.19
C ALA A 19 -6.29 2.03 2.89
N THR A 20 -5.63 0.88 2.93
CA THR A 20 -6.28 -0.43 2.74
C THR A 20 -7.32 -0.71 3.83
N LEU A 21 -7.00 -0.38 5.08
CA LEU A 21 -7.94 -0.49 6.21
C LEU A 21 -9.13 0.45 6.06
N GLN A 22 -8.94 1.66 5.52
CA GLN A 22 -10.05 2.57 5.24
C GLN A 22 -11.01 2.00 4.18
N VAL A 23 -10.49 1.36 3.13
CA VAL A 23 -11.32 0.67 2.12
C VAL A 23 -12.08 -0.50 2.75
N ALA A 24 -11.41 -1.29 3.59
CA ALA A 24 -12.07 -2.36 4.34
C ALA A 24 -13.18 -1.81 5.26
N GLY A 25 -12.93 -0.70 5.95
CA GLY A 25 -13.91 -0.01 6.80
C GLY A 25 -15.12 0.48 6.02
N GLN A 26 -14.91 1.08 4.84
CA GLN A 26 -16.01 1.49 3.95
C GLN A 26 -16.84 0.29 3.48
N ASN A 27 -16.20 -0.82 3.12
CA ASN A 27 -16.90 -2.04 2.73
C ASN A 27 -17.76 -2.60 3.85
N ILE A 28 -17.23 -2.61 5.09
CA ILE A 28 -17.96 -3.07 6.27
C ILE A 28 -19.14 -2.14 6.57
N ALA A 29 -18.93 -0.82 6.56
CA ALA A 29 -19.96 0.17 6.84
C ALA A 29 -21.15 0.12 5.86
N ASN A 30 -20.89 -0.26 4.60
CA ASN A 30 -21.91 -0.31 3.55
C ASN A 30 -22.39 -1.72 3.21
N VAL A 31 -22.03 -2.74 4.00
CA VAL A 31 -22.39 -4.14 3.70
C VAL A 31 -23.90 -4.37 3.64
N ALA A 32 -24.68 -3.60 4.40
CA ALA A 32 -26.14 -3.68 4.45
C ALA A 32 -26.84 -2.75 3.44
N THR A 33 -26.09 -1.95 2.69
CA THR A 33 -26.65 -0.99 1.71
C THR A 33 -26.98 -1.73 0.40
N PRO A 34 -28.26 -1.82 0.00
CA PRO A 34 -28.64 -2.48 -1.23
C PRO A 34 -27.96 -1.82 -2.45
N GLY A 35 -27.39 -2.64 -3.34
CA GLY A 35 -26.69 -2.15 -4.53
C GLY A 35 -25.25 -1.67 -4.29
N TYR A 36 -24.73 -1.75 -3.06
CA TYR A 36 -23.33 -1.46 -2.80
C TYR A 36 -22.40 -2.51 -3.43
N THR A 37 -21.37 -2.04 -4.13
CA THR A 37 -20.29 -2.89 -4.66
C THR A 37 -19.04 -2.66 -3.84
N ARG A 38 -18.43 -3.75 -3.36
CA ARG A 38 -17.19 -3.70 -2.61
C ARG A 38 -16.04 -3.10 -3.43
N SER A 39 -15.22 -2.28 -2.79
CA SER A 39 -13.97 -1.77 -3.37
C SER A 39 -12.77 -2.60 -2.92
N SER A 40 -11.69 -2.61 -3.70
CA SER A 40 -10.50 -3.40 -3.39
C SER A 40 -9.21 -2.62 -3.66
N ALA A 41 -8.52 -2.24 -2.58
CA ALA A 41 -7.21 -1.61 -2.70
C ALA A 41 -6.17 -2.61 -3.25
N ARG A 42 -5.53 -2.28 -4.38
CA ARG A 42 -4.40 -3.02 -4.93
C ARG A 42 -3.10 -2.31 -4.61
N LEU A 43 -2.20 -3.03 -3.95
CA LEU A 43 -0.86 -2.56 -3.62
C LEU A 43 0.10 -2.82 -4.78
N ALA A 44 1.02 -1.90 -5.02
CA ALA A 44 2.11 -2.06 -5.98
C ALA A 44 3.44 -1.61 -5.38
N ALA A 45 4.51 -2.29 -5.75
CA ALA A 45 5.86 -1.91 -5.38
C ALA A 45 6.21 -0.55 -6.00
N ILE A 46 6.85 0.32 -5.22
CA ILE A 46 7.42 1.56 -5.73
C ILE A 46 8.72 1.19 -6.47
N PRO A 47 8.93 1.66 -7.71
CA PRO A 47 10.14 1.38 -8.48
C PRO A 47 11.39 1.61 -7.63
N GLY A 48 12.19 0.56 -7.49
CA GLY A 48 13.41 0.55 -6.69
C GLY A 48 14.57 1.23 -7.40
N GLN A 49 15.64 1.49 -6.65
CA GLN A 49 16.90 1.94 -7.20
C GLN A 49 17.75 0.71 -7.59
N THR A 50 18.30 0.73 -8.80
CA THR A 50 19.20 -0.31 -9.29
C THR A 50 20.63 0.04 -8.93
N PHE A 51 21.33 -0.89 -8.28
CA PHE A 51 22.74 -0.81 -7.95
C PHE A 51 23.51 -1.92 -8.69
N SER A 52 24.84 -1.78 -8.75
CA SER A 52 25.72 -2.77 -9.39
C SER A 52 25.58 -4.19 -8.79
N PHE A 53 25.18 -4.29 -7.52
CA PHE A 53 24.98 -5.55 -6.80
C PHE A 53 23.51 -6.03 -6.75
N GLY A 54 22.58 -5.32 -7.39
CA GLY A 54 21.15 -5.67 -7.41
C GLY A 54 20.21 -4.49 -7.23
N GLN A 55 18.91 -4.77 -7.17
CA GLN A 55 17.87 -3.74 -7.02
C GLN A 55 17.39 -3.64 -5.57
N LEU A 56 17.28 -2.42 -5.07
CA LEU A 56 16.72 -2.13 -3.74
C LEU A 56 15.36 -1.44 -3.90
N GLY A 57 14.32 -2.04 -3.33
CA GLY A 57 12.96 -1.52 -3.37
C GLY A 57 12.78 -0.26 -2.51
N ASN A 58 11.90 0.64 -2.96
CA ASN A 58 11.59 1.90 -2.28
C ASN A 58 10.29 1.85 -1.45
N GLY A 59 9.70 0.65 -1.29
CA GLY A 59 8.49 0.43 -0.51
C GLY A 59 7.27 0.11 -1.36
N VAL A 60 6.08 0.40 -0.83
CA VAL A 60 4.80 -0.01 -1.42
C VAL A 60 3.81 1.15 -1.40
N ARG A 61 2.93 1.22 -2.40
CA ARG A 61 1.84 2.20 -2.48
C ARG A 61 0.54 1.56 -2.93
N VAL A 62 -0.59 2.24 -2.69
CA VAL A 62 -1.87 1.88 -3.30
C VAL A 62 -1.87 2.34 -4.76
N ASN A 63 -2.12 1.41 -5.68
CA ASN A 63 -2.16 1.66 -7.11
C ASN A 63 -3.58 1.96 -7.62
N SER A 64 -4.57 1.26 -7.07
CA SER A 64 -5.99 1.42 -7.42
C SER A 64 -6.88 0.93 -6.28
N ILE A 65 -8.14 1.36 -6.27
CA ILE A 65 -9.19 0.94 -5.32
C ILE A 65 -10.39 0.41 -6.12
#